data_AF-A0A0W7WWE8-F1
#
_entry.id   AF-A0A0W7WWE8-F1
#
_cell.length_a   1.000
_cell.length_b   1.000
_cell.length_c   1.000
_cell.angle_alpha   90.00
_cell.angle_beta   90.00
_cell.angle_gamma   90.00
#
_symmetry.space_group_name_H-M   'P 1'
#
loop_
_entity.id
_entity.type
_entity.pdbx_description
1 polymer ?
#
loop_
_entity_poly.entity_id
_entity_poly.type
_entity_poly.pdbx_seq_one_letter_code
_entity_poly.pdbx_strand_id
1 'polypeptide(L)' 'METVVADGGRHISLHLAEQDGQVLVLAFSHQPEPPELDSTVLPCLQKLGAVSCGEETTKEGRQVWALLDLSS' A
#
# COMPACT_ATOMS: atom_id res chain seq x y z
N MET A 1 1.29 -11.76 -6.85
CA MET A 1 0.63 -10.48 -6.53
C MET A 1 1.73 -9.46 -6.34
N GLU A 2 1.77 -8.46 -7.20
CA GLU A 2 2.73 -7.36 -7.15
C GLU A 2 1.95 -6.08 -6.86
N THR A 3 2.45 -5.23 -5.96
CA THR A 3 1.77 -3.98 -5.55
C THR A 3 2.42 -2.78 -6.24
N VAL A 4 2.92 -1.79 -5.49
CA VAL A 4 3.70 -0.65 -6.00
C VAL A 4 4.98 -1.04 -6.75
N VAL A 5 5.44 -2.29 -6.61
CA VAL A 5 6.57 -2.82 -7.39
C VAL A 5 6.21 -2.96 -8.88
N ALA A 6 4.96 -3.29 -9.19
CA ALA A 6 4.47 -3.45 -10.56
C ALA A 6 4.44 -2.11 -11.32
N ASP A 7 4.50 -0.98 -10.61
CA ASP A 7 4.49 0.33 -11.23
C ASP A 7 5.75 0.60 -12.07
N GLY A 8 6.84 -0.15 -11.87
CA GLY A 8 8.03 -0.09 -12.74
C GLY A 8 8.93 1.14 -12.55
N GLY A 9 8.74 1.89 -11.46
CA GLY A 9 9.59 3.01 -11.06
C GLY A 9 10.98 2.58 -10.56
N ARG A 10 11.87 3.56 -10.34
CA ARG A 10 13.25 3.31 -9.86
C ARG A 10 13.38 3.14 -8.36
N HIS A 11 12.43 3.67 -7.59
CA HIS A 11 12.49 3.64 -6.13
C HIS A 11 11.08 3.61 -5.54
N ILE A 12 10.99 2.96 -4.39
CA ILE A 12 9.79 2.80 -3.58
C ILE A 12 10.16 3.26 -2.18
N SER A 13 9.31 4.05 -1.53
CA SER A 13 9.44 4.35 -0.10
C SER A 13 8.44 3.54 0.71
N LEU A 14 8.89 3.06 1.87
CA LEU A 14 8.04 2.41 2.86
C LEU A 14 7.93 3.34 4.06
N HIS A 15 6.69 3.63 4.47
CA HIS A 15 6.37 4.42 5.64
C HIS A 15 5.65 3.53 6.65
N LEU A 16 6.15 3.55 7.89
CA LEU A 16 5.59 2.84 9.02
C LEU A 16 5.20 3.86 10.08
N ALA A 17 3.97 3.77 10.56
CA ALA A 17 3.49 4.57 11.67
C ALA A 17 2.66 3.69 12.60
N GLU A 18 2.84 3.86 13.90
CA GLU A 18 2.09 3.12 14.92
C GLU A 18 1.31 4.12 15.79
N GLN A 19 0.05 3.81 16.03
CA GLN A 19 -0.80 4.58 16.93
C GLN A 19 -1.90 3.68 17.49
N ASP A 20 -2.21 3.81 18.79
CA ASP A 20 -3.34 3.15 19.44
C ASP A 20 -3.40 1.62 19.22
N GLY A 21 -2.24 0.96 19.23
CA GLY A 21 -2.15 -0.50 19.01
C GLY A 21 -2.38 -0.92 17.56
N GLN A 22 -2.35 0.01 16.62
CA GLN A 22 -2.43 -0.26 15.18
C GLN A 22 -1.17 0.20 14.49
N VAL A 23 -0.80 -0.47 13.40
CA VAL A 23 0.31 -0.07 12.52
C VAL A 23 -0.19 0.18 11.11
N LEU A 24 0.15 1.35 10.57
CA LEU A 24 -0.01 1.69 9.16
C LEU A 24 1.27 1.30 8.42
N VAL A 25 1.14 0.41 7.45
CA VAL A 25 2.18 0.09 6.48
C VAL A 25 1.78 0.71 5.15
N LEU A 26 2.54 1.70 4.69
CA LEU A 26 2.31 2.38 3.41
C LEU A 26 3.53 2.21 2.52
N ALA A 27 3.29 1.71 1.30
CA ALA A 27 4.30 1.68 0.25
C ALA A 27 3.94 2.72 -0.81
N PHE A 28 4.90 3.52 -1.24
CA PHE A 28 4.72 4.56 -2.24
C PHE A 28 5.66 4.33 -3.43
N SER A 29 5.06 4.14 -4.61
CA SER A 29 5.79 4.15 -5.89
C SER A 29 5.96 5.59 -6.35
N HIS A 30 7.20 5.99 -6.63
CA HIS A 30 7.53 7.30 -7.20
C HIS A 30 7.52 7.27 -8.73
N GLN A 31 6.60 6.48 -9.31
CA GLN A 31 6.39 6.43 -10.75
C GLN A 31 5.20 7.32 -11.12
N PRO A 32 5.41 8.43 -11.85
CA PRO A 32 4.32 9.20 -12.43
C PRO A 32 3.52 8.34 -13.41
N GLU A 33 2.20 8.55 -13.43
CA GLU A 33 1.27 7.83 -14.31
C GLU A 33 1.44 6.31 -14.26
N PRO A 34 1.37 5.70 -13.07
CA PRO A 34 1.55 4.26 -12.96
C PRO A 34 0.35 3.54 -13.63
N PRO A 35 0.53 2.26 -14.05
CA PRO A 35 -0.54 1.47 -14.67
C PRO A 35 -1.76 1.31 -13.73
N GLU A 36 -2.84 0.67 -14.15
CA GLU A 36 -3.92 0.35 -13.20
C GLU A 36 -3.42 -0.65 -12.13
N LEU A 37 -3.83 -0.50 -10.86
CA LEU A 37 -3.48 -1.48 -9.83
C LEU A 37 -4.23 -2.78 -10.11
N ASP A 38 -3.55 -3.91 -9.89
CA ASP A 38 -4.23 -5.20 -9.90
C ASP A 38 -5.34 -5.21 -8.83
N SER A 39 -6.59 -5.37 -9.28
CA SER A 39 -7.80 -5.42 -8.44
C SER A 39 -7.76 -6.47 -7.30
N THR A 40 -6.84 -7.44 -7.36
CA THR A 40 -6.65 -8.46 -6.32
C THR A 40 -5.82 -7.98 -5.12
N VAL A 41 -5.13 -6.84 -5.24
CA VAL A 41 -4.22 -6.32 -4.19
C VAL A 41 -4.97 -6.02 -2.90
N LEU A 42 -6.02 -5.20 -2.93
CA LEU A 42 -6.77 -4.84 -1.72
C LEU A 42 -7.48 -6.04 -1.08
N PRO A 43 -8.17 -6.93 -1.82
CA PRO A 43 -8.72 -8.16 -1.26
C PRO A 43 -7.66 -9.06 -0.60
N CYS A 44 -6.44 -9.10 -1.12
CA CYS A 44 -5.39 -9.89 -0.50
C CYS A 44 -4.84 -9.24 0.76
N LEU A 45 -4.69 -7.91 0.80
CA LEU A 45 -4.30 -7.21 2.04
C LEU A 45 -5.31 -7.46 3.16
N GLN A 46 -6.61 -7.44 2.85
CA GLN A 46 -7.66 -7.82 3.80
C GLN A 46 -7.50 -9.26 4.30
N LYS A 47 -7.25 -10.22 3.40
CA LYS A 47 -6.99 -11.63 3.77
C LYS A 47 -5.73 -11.81 4.62
N LEU A 48 -4.76 -10.91 4.51
CA LEU A 48 -3.53 -10.90 5.31
C LEU A 48 -3.71 -10.23 6.68
N GLY A 49 -4.92 -9.78 7.02
CA GLY A 49 -5.25 -9.22 8.34
C GLY A 49 -5.35 -7.69 8.37
N ALA A 50 -5.33 -7.02 7.21
CA ALA A 50 -5.59 -5.59 7.18
C ALA A 50 -7.02 -5.29 7.65
N VAL A 51 -7.17 -4.53 8.74
CA VAL A 51 -8.46 -4.04 9.22
C VAL A 51 -9.00 -2.91 8.32
N SER A 52 -8.10 -2.25 7.60
CA SER A 52 -8.40 -1.32 6.52
C SER A 52 -7.25 -1.28 5.53
N CYS A 53 -7.52 -1.09 4.25
CA CYS A 53 -6.50 -0.93 3.22
C CYS A 53 -7.03 -0.07 2.08
N GLY A 54 -6.13 0.51 1.29
CA GLY A 54 -6.53 1.30 0.13
C GLY A 54 -5.36 1.66 -0.78
N GLU A 55 -5.71 2.35 -1.84
CA GLU A 55 -4.75 2.99 -2.74
C GLU A 55 -5.16 4.43 -3.06
N GLU A 56 -4.19 5.24 -3.44
CA GLU A 56 -4.43 6.56 -4.01
C GLU A 56 -3.35 6.84 -5.05
N THR A 57 -3.78 7.31 -6.22
CA THR A 57 -2.88 7.77 -7.28
C THR A 57 -2.82 9.30 -7.26
N THR A 58 -1.61 9.82 -7.19
CA THR A 58 -1.29 11.25 -7.25
C THR A 58 -0.44 11.53 -8.48
N LYS A 59 -0.17 12.82 -8.76
CA LYS A 59 0.76 13.21 -9.82
C LYS A 59 2.20 12.73 -9.61
N GLU A 60 2.58 12.44 -8.36
CA GLU A 60 3.92 11.99 -7.99
C GLU A 60 4.05 10.44 -8.01
N GLY A 61 2.92 9.74 -8.13
CA GLY A 61 2.84 8.28 -8.14
C GLY A 61 1.75 7.74 -7.21
N ARG A 62 1.85 6.47 -6.82
CA ARG A 62 0.80 5.74 -6.12
C ARG A 62 1.21 5.36 -4.70
N GLN A 63 0.32 5.55 -3.74
CA GLN A 63 0.38 4.90 -2.43
C GLN A 63 -0.56 3.70 -2.37
N VAL A 64 -0.09 2.62 -1.76
CA VAL A 64 -0.91 1.50 -1.29
C VAL A 64 -0.63 1.31 0.19
N TRP A 65 -1.68 1.18 1.00
CA TRP A 65 -1.54 1.04 2.44
C TRP A 65 -2.39 -0.08 3.02
N ALA A 66 -1.94 -0.60 4.15
CA ALA A 66 -2.67 -1.50 5.03
C ALA A 66 -2.53 -1.02 6.48
N LEU A 67 -3.66 -0.94 7.18
CA LEU A 67 -3.73 -0.76 8.62
C LEU A 67 -3.92 -2.14 9.26
N LEU A 68 -3.03 -2.49 10.19
CA LEU A 68 -3.03 -3.76 10.90
C LEU A 68 -3.28 -3.51 12.39
N ASP A 69 -4.04 -4.40 13.02
CA ASP A 69 -4.20 -4.40 14.47
C ASP A 69 -3.09 -5.23 15.12
N LEU A 70 -2.32 -4.64 16.03
CA LEU A 70 -1.22 -5.30 16.74
C LEU A 70 -1.70 -6.08 17.97
N SER A 71 -2.99 -6.00 18.32
CA SER A 71 -3.59 -6.79 19.41
C SER A 71 -4.03 -8.20 19.00
N SER A 72 -3.73 -8.58 17.75
CA SER A 72 -3.99 -9.89 17.13
C SER A 72 -3.29 -11.06 17.84
#